data_AF-A0A7S1Z506-F1
#
_entry.id   AF-A0A7S1Z506-F1
#
_cell.length_a   1.000
_cell.length_b   1.000
_cell.length_c   1.000
_cell.angle_alpha   90.00
_cell.angle_beta   90.00
_cell.angle_gamma   90.00
#
_symmetry.space_group_name_H-M   'P 1'
#
loop_
_entity.id
_entity.type
_entity.pdbx_description
1 polymer ?
#
loop_
_entity_poly.entity_id
_entity_poly.type
_entity_poly.pdbx_seq_one_letter_code
_entity_poly.pdbx_strand_id
1 'polypeptide(L)'
;IFILVILYYFLTAISGVFYSFQWDILLLETGFLTALCYAPWLTLRLHSSSSSQNHDHQQHHLLSSSSTKLGTHPIRLLLFKLMFMSGVVKIQSNCPTWSNLTALEYHFATQCLPSPLSWHVHQMHPFILRLGVAITFIIEIPVAFLLVSPIRSWRIVGAYMQILLQMLIIVTGNYNFFNVLTILLCLPCFVDDYYYIEIEGGNDMGVKHIENDRGETRKSWQQVIQWGKIQKVIKHTACVVFLLWSCHSMIQFDYNNTTSNAKGFWRAINVRLKMTKS
;
A
#
# COMPACT_ATOMS: atom_id res chain seq x y z
N ILE A 1 21.63 2.86 -7.85
CA ILE A 1 20.56 3.46 -8.69
C ILE A 1 20.61 2.89 -10.10
N PHE A 2 21.69 3.05 -10.87
CA PHE A 2 21.82 2.46 -12.21
C PHE A 2 21.52 0.94 -12.27
N ILE A 3 22.04 0.15 -11.34
CA ILE A 3 21.76 -1.30 -11.27
C ILE A 3 20.27 -1.59 -11.06
N LEU A 4 19.58 -0.83 -10.20
CA LEU A 4 18.14 -1.00 -9.96
C LEU A 4 17.30 -0.60 -11.17
N VAL A 5 17.71 0.46 -11.87
CA VAL A 5 17.05 0.89 -13.10
C VAL A 5 17.23 -0.15 -14.19
N ILE A 6 18.44 -0.68 -14.37
CA ILE A 6 18.72 -1.77 -15.31
C ILE A 6 17.90 -3.02 -14.94
N LEU A 7 17.84 -3.39 -13.66
CA LEU A 7 17.05 -4.52 -13.19
C LEU A 7 15.54 -4.31 -13.45
N TYR A 8 15.02 -3.11 -13.18
CA TYR A 8 13.63 -2.74 -13.47
C TYR A 8 13.32 -2.90 -14.96
N TYR A 9 14.13 -2.29 -15.83
CA TYR A 9 13.93 -2.39 -17.27
C TYR A 9 14.06 -3.83 -17.78
N PHE A 10 15.04 -4.58 -17.26
CA PHE A 10 15.24 -5.99 -17.59
C PHE A 10 14.04 -6.86 -17.21
N LEU A 11 13.49 -6.68 -16.00
CA LEU A 11 12.28 -7.38 -15.57
C LEU A 11 11.09 -7.01 -16.45
N THR A 12 10.89 -5.73 -16.76
CA THR A 12 9.80 -5.33 -17.67
C THR A 12 9.95 -5.89 -19.08
N ALA A 13 11.18 -6.04 -19.58
CA ALA A 13 11.45 -6.54 -20.92
C ALA A 13 11.26 -8.07 -21.05
N ILE A 14 11.61 -8.84 -20.01
CA ILE A 14 11.59 -10.30 -20.06
C ILE A 14 10.23 -10.90 -19.69
N SER A 15 9.47 -10.26 -18.80
CA SER A 15 8.31 -10.95 -18.22
C SER A 15 7.12 -11.07 -19.17
N GLY A 16 7.14 -10.44 -20.35
CA GLY A 16 6.17 -10.67 -21.42
C GLY A 16 4.71 -10.69 -20.92
N VAL A 17 4.03 -11.83 -21.07
CA VAL A 17 2.62 -12.03 -20.69
C VAL A 17 2.39 -11.85 -19.18
N PHE A 18 3.37 -12.12 -18.33
CA PHE A 18 3.28 -11.95 -16.88
C PHE A 18 3.23 -10.48 -16.42
N TYR A 19 3.59 -9.50 -17.26
CA TYR A 19 3.39 -8.06 -16.97
C TYR A 19 2.18 -7.47 -17.70
N SER A 20 1.34 -8.28 -18.34
CA SER A 20 0.17 -7.79 -19.08
C SER A 20 -0.88 -7.14 -18.17
N PHE A 21 -0.94 -7.53 -16.89
CA PHE A 21 -1.86 -6.94 -15.94
C PHE A 21 -1.27 -5.70 -15.26
N GLN A 22 -2.12 -4.68 -15.13
CA GLN A 22 -1.75 -3.38 -14.54
C GLN A 22 -1.27 -3.50 -13.09
N TRP A 23 -1.77 -4.49 -12.34
CA TRP A 23 -1.42 -4.70 -10.93
C TRP A 23 -0.01 -5.26 -10.73
N ASP A 24 0.51 -6.02 -11.71
CA ASP A 24 1.87 -6.54 -11.66
C ASP A 24 2.88 -5.40 -11.84
N ILE A 25 2.60 -4.50 -12.78
CA ILE A 25 3.39 -3.27 -13.00
C ILE A 25 3.38 -2.41 -11.73
N LEU A 26 2.22 -2.22 -11.10
CA LEU A 26 2.10 -1.47 -9.85
C LEU A 26 2.96 -2.07 -8.72
N LEU A 27 2.98 -3.40 -8.59
CA LEU A 27 3.79 -4.08 -7.59
C LEU A 27 5.29 -3.80 -7.81
N LEU A 28 5.73 -3.83 -9.07
CA LEU A 28 7.11 -3.51 -9.44
C LEU A 28 7.45 -2.03 -9.18
N GLU A 29 6.57 -1.10 -9.58
CA GLU A 29 6.74 0.34 -9.30
C GLU A 29 6.83 0.59 -7.79
N THR A 30 5.98 -0.08 -7.00
CA THR A 30 5.98 0.01 -5.54
C THR A 30 7.27 -0.56 -4.94
N GLY A 31 7.72 -1.73 -5.40
CA GLY A 31 8.96 -2.37 -4.95
C GLY A 31 10.19 -1.53 -5.27
N PHE A 32 10.26 -0.99 -6.50
CA PHE A 32 11.34 -0.11 -6.94
C PHE A 32 11.39 1.17 -6.11
N LEU A 33 10.25 1.87 -5.92
CA LEU A 33 10.21 3.07 -5.10
C LEU A 33 10.52 2.79 -3.64
N THR A 34 10.01 1.69 -3.08
CA THR A 34 10.31 1.30 -1.69
C THR A 34 11.79 1.01 -1.51
N ALA A 35 12.40 0.27 -2.45
CA ALA A 35 13.83 0.00 -2.45
C ALA A 35 14.65 1.29 -2.61
N LEU A 36 14.22 2.23 -3.46
CA LEU A 36 14.93 3.50 -3.64
C LEU A 36 14.82 4.40 -2.39
N CYS A 37 13.66 4.41 -1.74
CA CYS A 37 13.34 5.34 -0.65
C CYS A 37 13.76 4.82 0.75
N TYR A 38 13.77 3.51 0.95
CA TYR A 38 13.99 2.90 2.28
C TYR A 38 15.18 1.92 2.35
N ALA A 39 15.99 1.81 1.29
CA ALA A 39 17.12 0.89 1.29
C ALA A 39 18.24 1.24 2.29
N PRO A 40 18.70 0.26 3.09
CA PRO A 40 19.86 0.43 3.98
C PRO A 40 21.19 0.69 3.28
N TRP A 41 21.38 0.24 2.02
CA TRP A 41 22.69 0.38 1.36
C TRP A 41 23.00 1.82 0.94
N LEU A 42 21.98 2.67 0.78
CA LEU A 42 22.18 4.11 0.48
C LEU A 42 22.65 4.85 1.74
N THR A 43 22.14 4.45 2.91
CA THR A 43 22.59 4.93 4.22
C THR A 43 23.94 4.36 4.63
N LEU A 44 24.29 3.13 4.22
CA LEU A 44 25.59 2.52 4.52
C LEU A 44 26.76 3.05 3.66
N ARG A 45 26.51 3.64 2.48
CA ARG A 45 27.58 4.24 1.66
C ARG A 45 28.10 5.58 2.18
N LEU A 46 27.46 6.17 3.19
CA LEU A 46 28.00 7.34 3.91
C LEU A 46 28.78 6.95 5.18
N HIS A 47 28.82 5.66 5.53
CA HIS A 47 29.51 5.20 6.75
C HIS A 47 30.89 4.56 6.49
N SER A 48 31.32 4.44 5.23
CA SER A 48 32.57 3.73 4.89
C SER A 48 33.78 4.62 4.57
N SER A 49 33.69 5.95 4.73
CA SER A 49 34.81 6.86 4.44
C SER A 49 34.99 7.96 5.48
N SER A 50 35.15 7.61 6.76
CA SER A 50 35.68 8.57 7.75
C SER A 50 36.45 7.85 8.87
N SER A 51 37.59 7.26 8.53
CA SER A 51 38.68 7.09 9.48
C SER A 51 39.44 8.42 9.59
N SER A 52 38.90 9.42 10.28
CA SER A 52 39.73 10.49 10.87
C SER A 52 38.93 11.36 11.85
N GLN A 53 39.48 11.43 13.05
CA GLN A 53 39.29 12.36 14.18
C GLN A 53 38.16 13.42 14.16
N ASN A 54 37.30 13.30 15.19
CA ASN A 54 36.80 14.37 16.07
C ASN A 54 36.48 15.74 15.44
N HIS A 55 35.23 15.94 14.98
CA HIS A 55 34.44 17.17 15.23
C HIS A 55 32.96 17.15 14.72
N ASP A 56 32.49 16.09 14.06
CA ASP A 56 31.26 16.17 13.22
C ASP A 56 29.97 15.55 13.81
N HIS A 57 29.60 15.84 15.06
CA HIS A 57 28.33 15.31 15.59
C HIS A 57 27.06 15.99 15.02
N GLN A 58 27.18 17.21 14.48
CA GLN A 58 26.03 18.00 14.01
C GLN A 58 25.68 17.72 12.53
N GLN A 59 26.66 17.34 11.71
CA GLN A 59 26.49 17.18 10.27
C GLN A 59 25.82 15.85 9.87
N HIS A 60 25.97 14.81 10.70
CA HIS A 60 25.34 13.50 10.49
C HIS A 60 23.80 13.51 10.63
N HIS A 61 23.23 14.46 11.38
CA HIS A 61 21.78 14.52 11.62
C HIS A 61 21.02 15.10 10.41
N LEU A 62 21.61 16.09 9.71
CA LEU A 62 21.04 16.77 8.54
C LEU A 62 20.88 15.88 7.30
N LEU A 63 21.83 14.96 7.07
CA LEU A 63 21.74 14.03 5.93
C LEU A 63 20.72 12.89 6.17
N SER A 64 20.54 12.46 7.43
CA SER A 64 19.55 11.44 7.78
C SER A 64 18.09 11.94 7.69
N SER A 65 17.87 13.23 8.02
CA SER A 65 16.55 13.87 7.95
C SER A 65 16.14 14.21 6.51
N SER A 66 17.12 14.50 5.64
CA SER A 66 16.89 14.75 4.21
C SER A 66 16.51 13.48 3.44
N SER A 67 17.13 12.34 3.80
CA SER A 67 16.88 11.04 3.12
C SER A 67 15.49 10.47 3.40
N THR A 68 14.86 10.78 4.54
CA THR A 68 13.51 10.31 4.89
C THR A 68 12.41 11.19 4.29
N LYS A 69 12.63 12.51 4.21
CA LYS A 69 11.71 13.46 3.57
C LYS A 69 11.54 13.22 2.07
N LEU A 70 12.61 12.85 1.35
CA LEU A 70 12.56 12.57 -0.08
C LEU A 70 11.81 11.25 -0.41
N GLY A 71 11.79 10.29 0.51
CA GLY A 71 11.26 8.94 0.24
C GLY A 71 9.73 8.82 0.23
N THR A 72 9.02 9.71 0.94
CA THR A 72 7.55 9.59 1.10
C THR A 72 6.76 10.21 -0.04
N HIS A 73 7.32 11.21 -0.71
CA HIS A 73 6.69 11.92 -1.83
C HIS A 73 6.43 11.04 -3.06
N PRO A 74 7.41 10.29 -3.59
CA PRO A 74 7.19 9.48 -4.79
C PRO A 74 6.17 8.36 -4.56
N ILE A 75 6.13 7.77 -3.35
CA ILE A 75 5.15 6.72 -3.01
C ILE A 75 3.74 7.30 -2.93
N ARG A 76 3.57 8.52 -2.38
CA ARG A 76 2.29 9.22 -2.38
C ARG A 76 1.83 9.57 -3.79
N LEU A 77 2.76 9.97 -4.66
CA LEU A 77 2.47 10.24 -6.07
C LEU A 77 2.07 8.96 -6.82
N LEU A 78 2.68 7.81 -6.49
CA LEU A 78 2.26 6.52 -7.03
C LEU A 78 0.84 6.14 -6.57
N LEU A 79 0.52 6.31 -5.29
CA LEU A 79 -0.83 6.09 -4.78
C LEU A 79 -1.85 7.03 -5.45
N PHE A 80 -1.48 8.30 -5.64
CA PHE A 80 -2.32 9.24 -6.39
C PHE A 80 -2.56 8.78 -7.82
N LYS A 81 -1.49 8.45 -8.57
CA LYS A 81 -1.58 7.92 -9.94
C LYS A 81 -2.53 6.73 -9.99
N LEU A 82 -2.38 5.80 -9.06
CA LEU A 82 -3.22 4.60 -8.96
C LEU A 82 -4.71 4.95 -8.82
N MET A 83 -5.06 5.74 -7.80
CA MET A 83 -6.46 6.05 -7.51
C MET A 83 -7.09 6.94 -8.59
N PHE A 84 -6.34 7.96 -9.02
CA PHE A 84 -6.80 8.88 -10.05
C PHE A 84 -7.03 8.16 -11.39
N MET A 85 -6.08 7.32 -11.83
CA MET A 85 -6.24 6.57 -13.06
C MET A 85 -7.38 5.55 -12.96
N SER A 86 -7.59 4.91 -11.81
CA SER A 86 -8.73 4.01 -11.57
C SER A 86 -10.07 4.70 -11.84
N GLY A 87 -10.23 5.97 -11.44
CA GLY A 87 -11.45 6.74 -11.70
C GLY A 87 -11.53 7.27 -13.14
N VAL A 88 -10.42 7.79 -13.68
CA VAL A 88 -10.38 8.37 -15.03
C VAL A 88 -10.67 7.32 -16.11
N VAL A 89 -10.13 6.11 -16.00
CA VAL A 89 -10.40 5.04 -16.98
C VAL A 89 -11.87 4.63 -16.99
N LYS A 90 -12.58 4.73 -15.85
CA LYS A 90 -14.03 4.47 -15.81
C LYS A 90 -14.79 5.50 -16.63
N ILE A 91 -14.40 6.77 -16.59
CA ILE A 91 -14.99 7.83 -17.43
C ILE A 91 -14.59 7.64 -18.90
N GLN A 92 -13.31 7.42 -19.18
CA GLN A 92 -12.78 7.26 -20.54
C GLN A 92 -13.29 6.00 -21.24
N SER A 93 -13.71 4.98 -20.50
CA SER A 93 -14.28 3.75 -21.07
C SER A 93 -15.54 4.00 -21.90
N ASN A 94 -16.20 5.17 -21.76
CA ASN A 94 -17.46 5.52 -22.42
C ASN A 94 -18.55 4.44 -22.26
N CYS A 95 -18.46 3.63 -21.20
CA CYS A 95 -19.44 2.60 -20.93
C CYS A 95 -20.70 3.24 -20.32
N PRO A 96 -21.90 2.95 -20.86
CA PRO A 96 -23.15 3.55 -20.38
C PRO A 96 -23.46 3.21 -18.91
N THR A 97 -22.87 2.15 -18.34
CA THR A 97 -23.09 1.78 -16.94
C THR A 97 -22.33 2.68 -15.97
N TRP A 98 -21.15 3.18 -16.35
CA TRP A 98 -20.40 4.14 -15.54
C TRP A 98 -21.01 5.53 -15.60
N SER A 99 -21.47 5.97 -16.78
CA SER A 99 -22.12 7.28 -16.93
C SER A 99 -23.50 7.36 -16.27
N ASN A 100 -24.29 6.27 -16.33
CA ASN A 100 -25.60 6.19 -15.68
C ASN A 100 -25.52 5.76 -14.19
N LEU A 101 -24.31 5.61 -13.64
CA LEU A 101 -24.06 5.17 -12.26
C LEU A 101 -24.61 3.78 -11.92
N THR A 102 -24.93 2.94 -12.92
CA THR A 102 -25.47 1.59 -12.70
C THR A 102 -24.39 0.51 -12.63
N ALA A 103 -23.10 0.86 -12.70
CA ALA A 103 -22.00 -0.09 -12.73
C ALA A 103 -22.00 -1.10 -11.56
N LEU A 104 -22.31 -0.65 -10.33
CA LEU A 104 -22.38 -1.53 -9.15
C LEU A 104 -23.55 -2.51 -9.18
N GLU A 105 -24.59 -2.26 -9.99
CA GLU A 105 -25.69 -3.21 -10.20
C GLU A 105 -25.18 -4.50 -10.85
N TYR A 106 -24.16 -4.41 -11.71
CA TYR A 106 -23.57 -5.58 -12.39
C TYR A 106 -22.28 -6.06 -11.73
N HIS A 107 -21.50 -5.16 -11.14
CA HIS A 107 -20.16 -5.42 -10.60
C HIS A 107 -20.10 -6.64 -9.67
N PHE A 108 -21.03 -6.74 -8.72
CA PHE A 108 -21.06 -7.81 -7.72
C PHE A 108 -21.37 -9.19 -8.30
N ALA A 109 -22.03 -9.24 -9.46
CA ALA A 109 -22.35 -10.48 -10.16
C ALA A 109 -21.20 -10.92 -11.10
N THR A 110 -20.43 -9.97 -11.64
CA THR A 110 -19.43 -10.23 -12.68
C THR A 110 -17.98 -10.18 -12.23
N GLN A 111 -17.72 -9.85 -10.96
CA GLN A 111 -16.35 -9.83 -10.42
C GLN A 111 -15.73 -11.24 -10.37
N CYS A 112 -14.40 -11.33 -10.50
CA CYS A 112 -13.70 -12.60 -10.67
C CYS A 112 -13.73 -13.51 -9.42
N LEU A 113 -13.81 -12.93 -8.22
CA LEU A 113 -13.81 -13.65 -6.94
C LEU A 113 -14.82 -13.01 -5.96
N PRO A 114 -16.13 -13.21 -6.17
CA PRO A 114 -17.15 -12.64 -5.30
C PRO A 114 -17.12 -13.30 -3.92
N SER A 115 -17.23 -12.49 -2.87
CA SER A 115 -17.45 -13.00 -1.52
C SER A 115 -18.92 -13.38 -1.30
N PRO A 116 -19.27 -14.17 -0.26
CA PRO A 116 -20.68 -14.42 0.09
C PRO A 116 -21.49 -13.15 0.35
N LEU A 117 -20.83 -12.07 0.79
CA LEU A 117 -21.44 -10.78 1.02
C LEU A 117 -21.75 -10.03 -0.28
N SER A 118 -21.00 -10.31 -1.36
CA SER A 118 -21.30 -9.81 -2.71
C SER A 118 -22.76 -10.05 -3.10
N TRP A 119 -23.27 -11.26 -2.84
CA TRP A 119 -24.65 -11.61 -3.15
C TRP A 119 -25.65 -10.73 -2.38
N HIS A 120 -25.38 -10.47 -1.09
CA HIS A 120 -26.24 -9.63 -0.27
C HIS A 120 -26.23 -8.17 -0.73
N VAL A 121 -25.05 -7.65 -1.09
CA VAL A 121 -24.93 -6.26 -1.58
C VAL A 121 -25.55 -6.12 -2.96
N HIS A 122 -25.43 -7.13 -3.83
CA HIS A 122 -26.06 -7.13 -5.14
C HIS A 122 -27.60 -6.99 -5.07
N GLN A 123 -28.23 -7.52 -4.01
CA GLN A 123 -29.68 -7.42 -3.80
C GLN A 123 -30.13 -6.09 -3.16
N MET A 124 -29.20 -5.18 -2.85
CA MET A 124 -29.55 -3.88 -2.29
C MET A 124 -30.36 -3.05 -3.28
N HIS A 125 -31.17 -2.13 -2.75
CA HIS A 125 -31.98 -1.25 -3.59
C HIS A 125 -31.10 -0.48 -4.60
N PRO A 126 -31.49 -0.39 -5.89
CA PRO A 126 -30.65 0.20 -6.96
C PRO A 126 -30.14 1.62 -6.64
N PHE A 127 -30.92 2.41 -5.90
CA PHE A 127 -30.50 3.72 -5.41
C PHE A 127 -29.19 3.67 -4.60
N ILE A 128 -29.04 2.69 -3.70
CA ILE A 128 -27.85 2.53 -2.84
C ILE A 128 -26.64 2.15 -3.71
N LEU A 129 -26.84 1.29 -4.70
CA LEU A 129 -25.79 0.87 -5.62
C LEU A 129 -25.30 2.05 -6.49
N ARG A 130 -26.23 2.87 -6.98
CA ARG A 130 -25.91 4.09 -7.75
C ARG A 130 -25.19 5.14 -6.91
N LEU A 131 -25.64 5.34 -5.67
CA LEU A 131 -24.94 6.18 -4.70
C LEU A 131 -23.52 5.66 -4.45
N GLY A 132 -23.36 4.33 -4.35
CA GLY A 132 -22.06 3.68 -4.26
C GLY A 132 -21.14 4.06 -5.42
N VAL A 133 -21.64 4.08 -6.66
CA VAL A 133 -20.82 4.41 -7.84
C VAL A 133 -20.37 5.87 -7.76
N ALA A 134 -21.27 6.78 -7.38
CA ALA A 134 -20.94 8.18 -7.19
C ALA A 134 -19.87 8.37 -6.09
N ILE A 135 -20.01 7.67 -4.95
CA ILE A 135 -19.02 7.70 -3.87
C ILE A 135 -17.66 7.16 -4.35
N THR A 136 -17.64 6.06 -5.11
CA THR A 136 -16.41 5.53 -5.70
C THR A 136 -15.73 6.58 -6.59
N PHE A 137 -16.47 7.27 -7.46
CA PHE A 137 -15.90 8.35 -8.27
C PHE A 137 -15.33 9.49 -7.43
N ILE A 138 -16.01 9.89 -6.35
CA ILE A 138 -15.53 10.94 -5.44
C ILE A 138 -14.22 10.51 -4.76
N ILE A 139 -14.14 9.26 -4.30
CA ILE A 139 -12.95 8.73 -3.61
C ILE A 139 -11.77 8.57 -4.58
N GLU A 140 -12.03 8.12 -5.79
CA GLU A 140 -10.97 7.85 -6.78
C GLU A 140 -10.44 9.12 -7.46
N ILE A 141 -11.29 10.14 -7.68
CA ILE A 141 -10.90 11.34 -8.43
C ILE A 141 -10.65 12.53 -7.48
N PRO A 142 -11.65 13.26 -6.95
CA PRO A 142 -11.43 14.37 -6.03
C PRO A 142 -10.54 14.03 -4.83
N VAL A 143 -10.84 12.93 -4.13
CA VAL A 143 -10.13 12.57 -2.89
C VAL A 143 -8.70 12.09 -3.18
N ALA A 144 -8.39 11.60 -4.38
CA ALA A 144 -7.01 11.29 -4.74
C ALA A 144 -6.11 12.53 -4.66
N PHE A 145 -6.58 13.72 -5.06
CA PHE A 145 -5.79 14.95 -4.96
C PHE A 145 -5.38 15.29 -3.52
N LEU A 146 -6.19 14.90 -2.54
CA LEU A 146 -5.88 15.11 -1.12
C LEU A 146 -4.63 14.34 -0.69
N LEU A 147 -4.30 13.23 -1.35
CA LEU A 147 -3.12 12.40 -1.04
C LEU A 147 -1.80 13.11 -1.37
N VAL A 148 -1.80 13.99 -2.37
CA VAL A 148 -0.64 14.78 -2.79
C VAL A 148 -0.60 16.15 -2.10
N SER A 149 -1.68 16.55 -1.41
CA SER A 149 -1.74 17.82 -0.71
C SER A 149 -0.59 17.98 0.29
N PRO A 150 0.04 19.16 0.37
CA PRO A 150 1.04 19.44 1.41
C PRO A 150 0.41 19.47 2.82
N ILE A 151 -0.91 19.65 2.92
CA ILE A 151 -1.63 19.77 4.19
C ILE A 151 -1.85 18.37 4.79
N ARG A 152 -1.30 18.14 6.00
CA ARG A 152 -1.36 16.85 6.72
C ARG A 152 -2.80 16.36 6.92
N SER A 153 -3.68 17.22 7.42
CA SER A 153 -5.07 16.83 7.72
C SER A 153 -5.79 16.32 6.48
N TRP A 154 -5.58 16.96 5.32
CA TRP A 154 -6.21 16.55 4.07
C TRP A 154 -5.68 15.21 3.58
N ARG A 155 -4.36 14.99 3.66
CA ARG A 155 -3.74 13.70 3.33
C ARG A 155 -4.27 12.56 4.17
N ILE A 156 -4.43 12.78 5.47
CA ILE A 156 -4.94 11.78 6.41
C ILE A 156 -6.38 11.42 6.05
N VAL A 157 -7.22 12.43 5.80
CA VAL A 157 -8.60 12.20 5.34
C VAL A 157 -8.61 11.41 4.03
N GLY A 158 -7.77 11.80 3.05
CA GLY A 158 -7.62 11.07 1.80
C GLY A 158 -7.22 9.62 2.00
N ALA A 159 -6.20 9.36 2.83
CA ALA A 159 -5.72 8.01 3.14
C ALA A 159 -6.80 7.15 3.81
N TYR A 160 -7.56 7.70 4.77
CA TYR A 160 -8.67 6.97 5.39
C TYR A 160 -9.76 6.61 4.39
N MET A 161 -10.12 7.52 3.49
CA MET A 161 -11.11 7.24 2.45
C MET A 161 -10.64 6.16 1.48
N GLN A 162 -9.35 6.15 1.12
CA GLN A 162 -8.78 5.06 0.31
C GLN A 162 -8.80 3.73 1.05
N ILE A 163 -8.38 3.70 2.32
CA ILE A 163 -8.42 2.48 3.14
C ILE A 163 -9.85 1.97 3.27
N LEU A 164 -10.82 2.85 3.52
CA LEU A 164 -12.23 2.49 3.60
C LEU A 164 -12.71 1.84 2.30
N LEU A 165 -12.40 2.44 1.15
CA LEU A 165 -12.74 1.87 -0.15
C LEU A 165 -12.12 0.48 -0.34
N GLN A 166 -10.84 0.31 -0.02
CA GLN A 166 -10.16 -0.99 -0.14
C GLN A 166 -10.75 -2.04 0.81
N MET A 167 -11.15 -1.66 2.02
CA MET A 167 -11.80 -2.57 2.97
C MET A 167 -13.18 -3.02 2.47
N LEU A 168 -13.97 -2.11 1.90
CA LEU A 168 -15.26 -2.47 1.28
C LEU A 168 -15.07 -3.42 0.10
N ILE A 169 -14.05 -3.18 -0.72
CA ILE A 169 -13.70 -4.07 -1.81
C ILE A 169 -13.32 -5.44 -1.27
N ILE A 170 -12.41 -5.55 -0.27
CA ILE A 170 -12.03 -6.85 0.35
C ILE A 170 -13.25 -7.62 0.87
N VAL A 171 -14.17 -6.92 1.53
CA VAL A 171 -15.37 -7.53 2.12
C VAL A 171 -16.33 -8.04 1.03
N THR A 172 -16.41 -7.35 -0.11
CA THR A 172 -17.31 -7.70 -1.21
C THR A 172 -16.67 -8.61 -2.28
N GLY A 173 -15.34 -8.67 -2.36
CA GLY A 173 -14.62 -9.44 -3.37
C GLY A 173 -13.13 -9.53 -3.08
N ASN A 174 -12.49 -10.60 -3.56
CA ASN A 174 -11.06 -10.83 -3.32
C ASN A 174 -10.22 -10.43 -4.54
N TYR A 175 -9.45 -9.34 -4.42
CA TYR A 175 -8.50 -8.87 -5.44
C TYR A 175 -7.05 -9.26 -5.10
N ASN A 176 -6.89 -10.35 -4.35
CA ASN A 176 -5.61 -10.91 -3.91
C ASN A 176 -4.75 -9.85 -3.18
N PHE A 177 -3.54 -9.56 -3.67
CA PHE A 177 -2.62 -8.64 -3.02
C PHE A 177 -2.94 -7.17 -3.27
N PHE A 178 -3.75 -6.85 -4.29
CA PHE A 178 -3.90 -5.48 -4.76
C PHE A 178 -4.49 -4.53 -3.69
N ASN A 179 -5.57 -4.97 -3.03
CA ASN A 179 -6.22 -4.14 -2.01
C ASN A 179 -5.29 -3.88 -0.83
N VAL A 180 -4.55 -4.91 -0.40
CA VAL A 180 -3.58 -4.80 0.69
C VAL A 180 -2.41 -3.91 0.30
N LEU A 181 -1.89 -4.04 -0.93
CA LEU A 181 -0.84 -3.18 -1.46
C LEU A 181 -1.26 -1.71 -1.44
N THR A 182 -2.50 -1.43 -1.85
CA THR A 182 -3.04 -0.06 -1.82
C THR A 182 -3.18 0.50 -0.41
N ILE A 183 -3.60 -0.33 0.55
CA ILE A 183 -3.61 0.04 1.99
C ILE A 183 -2.19 0.33 2.49
N LEU A 184 -1.20 -0.47 2.11
CA LEU A 184 0.21 -0.24 2.48
C LEU A 184 0.76 1.05 1.86
N LEU A 185 0.39 1.36 0.62
CA LEU A 185 0.74 2.62 -0.05
C LEU A 185 0.15 3.85 0.66
N CYS A 186 -0.88 3.69 1.51
CA CYS A 186 -1.43 4.77 2.33
C CYS A 186 -0.58 5.08 3.58
N LEU A 187 0.29 4.15 4.04
CA LEU A 187 1.08 4.32 5.26
C LEU A 187 1.98 5.58 5.26
N PRO A 188 2.66 5.96 4.16
CA PRO A 188 3.44 7.19 4.09
C PRO A 188 2.60 8.46 4.32
N CYS A 189 1.29 8.44 4.08
CA CYS A 189 0.42 9.60 4.34
C CYS A 189 0.30 9.92 5.84
N PHE A 190 0.55 8.96 6.73
CA PHE A 190 0.47 9.16 8.19
C PHE A 190 1.80 9.59 8.83
N VAL A 191 2.93 9.40 8.15
CA VAL A 191 4.26 9.72 8.68
C VAL A 191 4.49 11.24 8.68
N ASP A 192 5.06 11.75 9.78
CA ASP A 192 5.40 13.16 9.98
C ASP A 192 6.82 13.49 9.52
N ASP A 193 6.95 14.57 8.74
CA ASP A 193 8.24 15.17 8.37
C ASP A 193 8.81 16.06 9.51
N TYR A 194 8.04 16.28 10.59
CA TYR A 194 8.32 17.23 11.68
C TYR A 194 9.20 16.71 12.82
N TYR A 195 9.36 15.39 12.98
CA TYR A 195 10.09 14.78 14.11
C TYR A 195 11.60 15.10 14.17
N TYR A 196 12.14 15.80 13.19
CA TYR A 196 13.58 16.07 13.08
C TYR A 196 13.99 17.52 13.36
N ILE A 197 13.04 18.47 13.45
CA ILE A 197 13.36 19.91 13.63
C ILE A 197 13.54 20.27 15.11
N GLU A 198 12.86 19.57 16.03
CA GLU A 198 12.85 19.92 17.45
C GLU A 198 14.14 19.51 18.21
N ILE A 199 15.00 18.68 17.60
CA ILE A 199 16.29 18.28 18.18
C ILE A 199 17.40 19.33 17.95
N GLU A 200 17.23 20.25 16.98
CA GLU A 200 18.25 21.25 16.62
C GLU A 200 18.13 22.61 17.33
N GLY A 201 17.06 22.86 18.10
CA GLY A 201 16.74 24.19 18.63
C GLY A 201 17.09 24.45 20.10
N GLY A 202 17.67 23.49 20.82
CA GLY A 202 17.77 23.55 22.29
C GLY A 202 19.15 23.87 22.84
N ASN A 203 19.73 25.05 22.56
CA ASN A 203 20.89 25.54 23.31
C ASN A 203 20.60 26.86 24.07
N ASP A 204 20.87 26.80 25.36
CA ASP A 204 21.33 27.85 26.26
C ASP A 204 20.41 29.05 26.58
N MET A 205 19.62 28.92 27.66
CA MET A 205 19.56 29.89 28.78
C MET A 205 18.43 29.54 29.78
N GLY A 206 18.69 28.64 30.75
CA GLY A 206 17.68 28.40 31.80
C GLY A 206 17.96 27.29 32.82
N VAL A 207 19.21 27.05 33.19
CA VAL A 207 19.65 25.81 33.90
C VAL A 207 19.13 25.63 35.34
N LYS A 208 18.39 26.58 35.93
CA LYS A 208 17.96 26.46 37.36
C LYS A 208 16.48 26.18 37.62
N HIS A 209 15.57 26.36 36.65
CA HIS A 209 14.14 26.07 36.82
C HIS A 209 13.71 24.71 36.22
N ILE A 210 14.59 24.05 35.47
CA ILE A 210 14.29 22.88 34.63
C ILE A 210 14.35 21.53 35.39
N GLU A 211 14.91 21.49 36.60
CA GLU A 211 15.08 20.23 37.35
C GLU A 211 13.76 19.54 37.68
N ASN A 212 12.70 20.29 37.97
CA ASN A 212 11.39 19.74 38.37
C ASN A 212 10.53 19.32 37.16
N ASP A 213 10.55 20.09 36.07
CA ASP A 213 9.82 19.77 34.82
C ASP A 213 10.45 18.60 34.04
N ARG A 214 11.76 18.34 34.24
CA ARG A 214 12.47 17.19 33.64
C ARG A 214 11.88 15.84 34.06
N GLY A 215 11.21 15.75 35.21
CA GLY A 215 10.59 14.50 35.67
C GLY A 215 9.35 14.11 34.85
N GLU A 216 8.48 15.07 34.57
CA GLU A 216 7.23 14.84 33.81
C GLU A 216 7.47 14.78 32.31
N THR A 217 8.31 15.68 31.76
CA THR A 217 8.69 15.60 30.35
C THR A 217 9.42 14.29 30.05
N ARG A 218 10.34 13.81 30.90
CA ARG A 218 11.05 12.53 30.66
C ARG A 218 10.09 11.33 30.61
N LYS A 219 8.99 11.32 31.39
CA LYS A 219 7.95 10.29 31.30
C LYS A 219 7.17 10.38 29.98
N SER A 220 6.83 11.58 29.55
CA SER A 220 6.20 11.83 28.23
C SER A 220 7.11 11.43 27.07
N TRP A 221 8.39 11.80 27.11
CA TRP A 221 9.40 11.41 26.12
C TRP A 221 9.63 9.91 26.08
N GLN A 222 9.64 9.22 27.23
CA GLN A 222 9.73 7.76 27.26
C GLN A 222 8.49 7.10 26.67
N GLN A 223 7.29 7.65 26.90
CA GLN A 223 6.07 7.19 26.23
C GLN A 223 6.14 7.42 24.72
N VAL A 224 6.54 8.61 24.25
CA VAL A 224 6.67 8.91 22.81
C VAL A 224 7.72 8.02 22.12
N ILE A 225 8.87 7.77 22.76
CA ILE A 225 9.89 6.85 22.26
C ILE A 225 9.38 5.41 22.24
N GLN A 226 8.61 4.98 23.26
CA GLN A 226 7.94 3.69 23.24
C GLN A 226 6.95 3.60 22.08
N TRP A 227 6.12 4.62 21.86
CA TRP A 227 5.18 4.66 20.74
C TRP A 227 5.87 4.63 19.37
N GLY A 228 6.99 5.33 19.20
CA GLY A 228 7.80 5.27 17.97
C GLY A 228 8.45 3.91 17.72
N LYS A 229 8.94 3.24 18.78
CA LYS A 229 9.45 1.86 18.72
C LYS A 229 8.33 0.87 18.42
N ILE A 230 7.18 1.01 19.07
CA ILE A 230 5.97 0.20 18.85
C ILE A 230 5.49 0.38 17.41
N GLN A 231 5.45 1.59 16.86
CA GLN A 231 5.09 1.81 15.46
C GLN A 231 6.08 1.18 14.48
N LYS A 232 7.39 1.22 14.76
CA LYS A 232 8.40 0.52 13.95
C LYS A 232 8.24 -1.00 14.02
N VAL A 233 7.98 -1.54 15.21
CA VAL A 233 7.71 -2.96 15.41
C VAL A 233 6.42 -3.34 14.69
N ILE A 234 5.32 -2.61 14.86
CA ILE A 234 4.05 -2.85 14.16
C ILE A 234 4.25 -2.82 12.64
N LYS A 235 5.01 -1.85 12.10
CA LYS A 235 5.31 -1.79 10.66
C LYS A 235 6.13 -2.98 10.18
N HIS A 236 7.17 -3.38 10.91
CA HIS A 236 7.98 -4.54 10.55
C HIS A 236 7.21 -5.85 10.72
N THR A 237 6.49 -6.03 11.81
CA THR A 237 5.65 -7.19 12.09
C THR A 237 4.54 -7.31 11.05
N ALA A 238 3.88 -6.20 10.66
CA ALA A 238 2.90 -6.22 9.58
C ALA A 238 3.51 -6.64 8.24
N CYS A 239 4.71 -6.16 7.91
CA CYS A 239 5.42 -6.54 6.69
C CYS A 239 5.82 -8.03 6.69
N VAL A 240 6.35 -8.53 7.80
CA VAL A 240 6.74 -9.95 7.95
C VAL A 240 5.52 -10.87 7.94
N VAL A 241 4.45 -10.50 8.65
CA VAL A 241 3.18 -11.25 8.67
C VAL A 241 2.55 -11.25 7.28
N PHE A 242 2.60 -10.12 6.54
CA PHE A 242 2.15 -10.05 5.16
C PHE A 242 2.94 -11.00 4.25
N LEU A 243 4.27 -11.00 4.32
CA LEU A 243 5.12 -11.89 3.53
C LEU A 243 4.84 -13.37 3.84
N LEU A 244 4.69 -13.72 5.11
CA LEU A 244 4.38 -15.09 5.54
C LEU A 244 2.97 -15.51 5.12
N TRP A 245 1.98 -14.62 5.23
CA TRP A 245 0.60 -14.88 4.81
C TRP A 245 0.48 -14.98 3.28
N SER A 246 1.19 -14.15 2.52
CA SER A 246 1.28 -14.24 1.06
C SER A 246 1.96 -15.53 0.62
N CYS A 247 3.07 -15.93 1.25
CA CYS A 247 3.70 -17.23 0.97
C CYS A 247 2.77 -18.40 1.29
N HIS A 248 2.06 -18.37 2.43
CA HIS A 248 1.10 -19.42 2.79
C HIS A 248 -0.06 -19.49 1.79
N SER A 249 -0.60 -18.33 1.38
CA SER A 249 -1.70 -18.26 0.43
C SER A 249 -1.29 -18.73 -0.97
N MET A 250 -0.04 -18.47 -1.40
CA MET A 250 0.51 -19.04 -2.63
C MET A 250 0.64 -20.57 -2.58
N ILE A 251 1.10 -21.12 -1.46
CA ILE A 251 1.21 -22.58 -1.27
C ILE A 251 -0.19 -23.25 -1.26
N GLN A 252 -1.17 -22.62 -0.60
CA GLN A 252 -2.56 -23.11 -0.58
C GLN A 252 -3.23 -23.05 -1.94
N PHE A 253 -2.95 -22.01 -2.75
CA PHE A 253 -3.44 -21.91 -4.12
C PHE A 253 -2.89 -23.04 -5.00
N ASP A 254 -1.60 -23.36 -4.87
CA ASP A 254 -0.97 -24.44 -5.64
C ASP A 254 -1.50 -25.83 -5.22
N TYR A 255 -1.66 -26.06 -3.90
CA TYR A 255 -2.21 -27.30 -3.34
C TYR A 255 -3.68 -27.54 -3.74
N ASN A 256 -4.52 -26.50 -3.70
CA ASN A 256 -5.94 -26.62 -4.05
C ASN A 256 -6.15 -26.77 -5.57
N ASN A 257 -5.30 -26.15 -6.40
CA ASN A 257 -5.38 -26.32 -7.86
C ASN A 257 -4.92 -27.72 -8.30
N THR A 258 -3.86 -28.27 -7.71
CA THR A 258 -3.43 -29.65 -8.02
C THR A 258 -4.48 -30.69 -7.58
N THR A 259 -5.10 -30.54 -6.41
CA THR A 259 -6.15 -31.46 -5.96
C THR A 259 -7.48 -31.28 -6.71
N SER A 260 -7.85 -30.06 -7.11
CA SER A 260 -9.05 -29.80 -7.92
C SER A 260 -8.91 -30.35 -9.34
N ASN A 261 -7.76 -30.14 -9.99
CA ASN A 261 -7.48 -30.68 -11.32
C ASN A 261 -7.43 -32.21 -11.32
N ALA A 262 -6.85 -32.82 -10.28
CA ALA A 262 -6.87 -34.28 -10.12
C ALA A 262 -8.30 -34.83 -9.99
N LYS A 263 -9.16 -34.20 -9.17
CA LYS A 263 -10.56 -34.62 -9.00
C LYS A 263 -11.41 -34.41 -10.27
N GLY A 264 -11.17 -33.32 -11.01
CA GLY A 264 -11.81 -33.06 -12.31
C GLY A 264 -11.42 -34.09 -13.37
N PHE A 265 -10.13 -34.44 -13.45
CA PHE A 265 -9.60 -35.45 -14.35
C PHE A 265 -10.21 -36.85 -14.09
N TRP A 266 -10.28 -37.29 -12.84
CA TRP A 266 -10.87 -38.59 -12.48
C TRP A 266 -12.39 -38.65 -12.73
N ARG A 267 -13.12 -37.55 -12.54
CA ARG A 267 -14.55 -37.49 -12.92
C ARG A 267 -14.74 -37.58 -14.44
N ALA A 268 -13.91 -36.90 -15.23
CA ALA A 268 -13.98 -36.93 -16.68
C ALA A 268 -13.72 -38.34 -17.25
N ILE A 269 -12.77 -39.08 -16.66
CA ILE A 269 -12.49 -40.48 -17.01
C ILE A 269 -13.68 -41.39 -16.66
N ASN A 270 -14.26 -41.25 -15.47
CA ASN A 270 -15.39 -42.08 -15.04
C ASN A 270 -16.65 -41.84 -15.88
N VAL A 271 -16.90 -40.61 -16.35
CA VAL A 271 -18.02 -40.29 -17.25
C VAL A 271 -17.79 -40.91 -18.63
N ARG A 272 -16.57 -40.84 -19.18
CA ARG A 272 -16.24 -41.48 -20.47
C ARG A 272 -16.35 -43.00 -20.42
N LEU A 273 -15.94 -43.65 -19.32
CA LEU A 273 -16.05 -45.10 -19.15
C LEU A 273 -17.49 -45.60 -18.97
N LYS A 274 -18.42 -44.74 -18.51
CA LYS A 274 -19.85 -45.08 -18.44
C LYS A 274 -20.55 -44.96 -19.79
N MET A 275 -20.14 -44.02 -20.64
CA MET A 275 -20.74 -43.83 -21.97
C MET A 275 -20.30 -44.87 -23.01
N THR A 276 -19.20 -45.58 -22.80
CA THR A 276 -18.77 -46.67 -23.69
C THR A 276 -19.35 -48.04 -23.33
N LYS A 277 -20.20 -48.12 -22.29
CA LYS A 277 -20.84 -49.35 -21.80
C LYS A 277 -22.37 -49.41 -22.01
N SER A 278 -22.99 -48.42 -22.67
CA SER A 278 -24.38 -48.49 -23.14
C SER A 278 -24.41 -48.47 -24.66
#